data_AF-A0A9X2S9S2-F1
#
_entry.id   AF-A0A9X2S9S2-F1
#
_cell.length_a   1.000
_cell.length_b   1.000
_cell.length_c   1.000
_cell.angle_alpha   90.00
_cell.angle_beta   90.00
_cell.angle_gamma   90.00
#
_symmetry.space_group_name_H-M   'P 1'
#
loop_
_entity.id
_entity.type
_entity.pdbx_description
1 polymer ?
#
loop_
_entity_poly.entity_id
_entity_poly.type
_entity_poly.pdbx_seq_one_letter_code
_entity_poly.pdbx_strand_id
1 'polypeptide(L)'
;MRLLTVILLVLLLAGCASEEVVLDKDWKVSPLFESGSYTMIGEEGRIGFIYDDGEAVRFYPNKEQKYMWHVWGQSEEIQDALTVLATSQETGEKVTVINAISIGGPNNGADGHAPSMMSLPSAGLWRLDAYVGEKLYGHIVVEVHENV
;
A
#
# COMPACT_ATOMS: atom_id res chain seq x y z
N MET A 1 66.25 -22.32 8.30
CA MET A 1 66.33 -20.86 8.01
C MET A 1 64.93 -20.31 7.84
N ARG A 2 64.45 -19.59 8.87
CA ARG A 2 63.48 -18.46 8.81
C ARG A 2 62.05 -18.77 8.28
N LEU A 3 60.93 -18.31 8.86
CA LEU A 3 60.64 -17.40 9.96
C LEU A 3 59.12 -17.49 10.25
N LEU A 4 58.73 -17.27 11.51
CA LEU A 4 57.39 -16.94 12.03
C LEU A 4 56.61 -15.91 11.17
N THR A 5 55.27 -16.07 11.03
CA THR A 5 54.24 -14.99 11.11
C THR A 5 52.85 -15.66 11.28
N VAL A 6 52.27 -15.77 12.48
CA VAL A 6 51.31 -14.86 13.16
C VAL A 6 49.92 -14.75 12.48
N ILE A 7 48.93 -15.39 13.12
CA ILE A 7 47.55 -14.94 13.45
C ILE A 7 46.79 -14.12 12.39
N LEU A 8 45.62 -14.61 11.94
CA LEU A 8 44.39 -13.81 12.06
C LEU A 8 43.10 -14.64 12.11
N LEU A 9 42.47 -14.51 13.27
CA LEU A 9 41.10 -14.83 13.64
C LEU A 9 40.13 -14.16 12.66
N VAL A 10 39.51 -14.91 11.74
CA VAL A 10 38.34 -14.40 11.01
C VAL A 10 37.10 -14.72 11.84
N LEU A 11 36.82 -13.83 12.80
CA LEU A 11 35.51 -13.67 13.41
C LEU A 11 34.51 -13.43 12.28
N LEU A 12 33.68 -14.43 11.99
CA LEU A 12 32.43 -14.25 11.27
C LEU A 12 31.50 -13.42 12.17
N LEU A 13 31.72 -12.11 12.18
CA LEU A 13 30.70 -11.15 12.53
C LEU A 13 29.65 -11.26 11.42
N ALA A 14 28.69 -12.16 11.61
CA ALA A 14 27.38 -12.03 10.99
C ALA A 14 26.77 -10.75 11.56
N GLY A 15 27.15 -9.61 10.99
CA GLY A 15 26.41 -8.38 11.18
C GLY A 15 25.03 -8.64 10.62
N CYS A 16 24.03 -8.69 11.50
CA CYS A 16 22.67 -8.41 11.09
C CYS A 16 22.70 -6.99 10.53
N ALA A 17 22.89 -6.86 9.22
CA ALA A 17 22.41 -5.71 8.51
C ALA A 17 20.89 -5.78 8.68
N SER A 18 20.35 -4.98 9.60
CA SER A 18 18.96 -4.58 9.48
C SER A 18 18.84 -3.97 8.08
N GLU A 19 18.07 -4.61 7.21
CA GLU A 19 17.70 -4.01 5.93
C GLU A 19 17.06 -2.67 6.23
N GLU A 20 17.83 -1.59 6.08
CA GLU A 20 17.26 -0.26 5.96
C GLU A 20 16.42 -0.31 4.69
N VAL A 21 15.10 -0.38 4.89
CA VAL A 21 14.14 -0.12 3.83
C VAL A 21 14.43 1.31 3.38
N VAL A 22 15.13 1.46 2.27
CA VAL A 22 15.32 2.74 1.59
C VAL A 22 13.94 3.17 1.14
N LEU A 23 13.25 3.95 1.99
CA LEU A 23 12.02 4.62 1.63
C LEU A 23 12.39 5.60 0.52
N ASP A 24 11.92 5.29 -0.69
CA ASP A 24 12.01 6.19 -1.83
C ASP A 24 11.45 7.55 -1.40
N LYS A 25 12.28 8.61 -1.44
CA LYS A 25 11.96 9.89 -0.78
C LYS A 25 10.96 10.74 -1.57
N ASP A 26 10.66 10.36 -2.80
CA ASP A 26 9.84 11.15 -3.71
C ASP A 26 8.44 10.53 -3.91
N TRP A 27 7.76 10.17 -2.82
CA TRP A 27 6.35 9.76 -2.92
C TRP A 27 5.49 10.94 -3.36
N LYS A 28 4.56 10.68 -4.27
CA LYS A 28 3.53 11.61 -4.72
C LYS A 28 2.20 10.93 -4.57
N VAL A 29 1.17 11.69 -4.17
CA VAL A 29 -0.21 11.23 -4.15
C VAL A 29 -0.57 10.63 -5.52
N SER A 30 -1.19 9.45 -5.51
CA SER A 30 -1.59 8.76 -6.73
C SER A 30 -2.58 9.61 -7.53
N PRO A 31 -2.57 9.51 -8.87
CA PRO A 31 -3.47 10.29 -9.70
C PRO A 31 -4.93 9.94 -9.44
N LEU A 32 -5.79 10.94 -9.67
CA LEU A 32 -7.23 10.74 -9.75
C LEU A 32 -7.61 10.38 -11.19
N PHE A 33 -8.58 9.49 -11.36
CA PHE A 33 -9.15 9.11 -12.65
C PHE A 33 -10.64 8.80 -12.52
N GLU A 34 -11.36 8.81 -13.64
CA GLU A 34 -12.81 8.55 -13.65
C GLU A 34 -13.10 7.08 -13.97
N SER A 35 -14.06 6.49 -13.26
CA SER A 35 -14.63 5.20 -13.63
C SER A 35 -16.11 5.10 -13.29
N GLY A 36 -16.93 4.82 -14.30
CA GLY A 36 -18.37 4.93 -14.18
C GLY A 36 -18.78 6.36 -13.84
N SER A 37 -19.43 6.54 -12.69
CA SER A 37 -19.87 7.85 -12.16
C SER A 37 -19.01 8.35 -11.00
N TYR A 38 -17.87 7.72 -10.74
CA TYR A 38 -17.04 7.99 -9.57
C TYR A 38 -15.62 8.40 -9.97
N THR A 39 -15.08 9.37 -9.25
CA THR A 39 -13.65 9.64 -9.20
C THR A 39 -12.97 8.61 -8.30
N MET A 40 -11.84 8.09 -8.78
CA MET A 40 -11.02 7.09 -8.13
C MET A 40 -9.63 7.67 -7.87
N ILE A 41 -8.97 7.23 -6.80
CA ILE A 41 -7.53 7.37 -6.63
C ILE A 41 -6.85 6.02 -6.88
N GLY A 42 -5.73 6.02 -7.60
CA GLY A 42 -4.91 4.81 -7.78
C GLY A 42 -4.16 4.74 -9.11
N GLU A 43 -4.04 3.53 -9.63
CA GLU A 43 -3.44 3.22 -10.92
C GLU A 43 -4.56 2.91 -11.94
N GLU A 44 -4.81 3.84 -12.86
CA GLU A 44 -5.87 3.71 -13.87
C GLU A 44 -5.70 2.41 -14.67
N GLY A 45 -6.80 1.65 -14.80
CA GLY A 45 -6.80 0.36 -15.50
C GLY A 45 -6.14 -0.78 -14.71
N ARG A 46 -5.77 -0.57 -13.44
CA ARG A 46 -5.23 -1.61 -12.55
C ARG A 46 -5.96 -1.68 -11.21
N ILE A 47 -5.81 -0.69 -10.35
CA ILE A 47 -6.36 -0.71 -8.99
C ILE A 47 -6.70 0.70 -8.52
N GLY A 48 -7.83 0.86 -7.84
CA GLY A 48 -8.21 2.13 -7.24
C GLY A 48 -9.36 1.98 -6.25
N PHE A 49 -9.68 3.06 -5.55
CA PHE A 49 -10.91 3.11 -4.75
C PHE A 49 -11.56 4.49 -4.88
N ILE A 50 -12.88 4.54 -4.64
CA ILE A 50 -13.66 5.79 -4.74
C ILE A 50 -13.08 6.83 -3.79
N TYR A 51 -12.60 7.94 -4.36
CA TYR A 51 -11.91 9.01 -3.66
C TYR A 51 -11.77 10.22 -4.57
N ASP A 52 -12.14 11.41 -4.07
CA ASP A 52 -12.07 12.68 -4.79
C ASP A 52 -11.33 13.78 -3.99
N ASP A 53 -10.64 13.39 -2.90
CA ASP A 53 -10.01 14.29 -1.92
C ASP A 53 -10.99 15.29 -1.23
N GLY A 54 -12.30 15.08 -1.37
CA GLY A 54 -13.32 15.83 -0.65
C GLY A 54 -13.25 15.57 0.87
N GLU A 55 -13.64 16.55 1.69
CA GLU A 55 -13.61 16.44 3.17
C GLU A 55 -14.39 15.22 3.70
N ALA A 56 -15.39 14.76 2.96
CA ALA A 56 -16.22 13.61 3.32
C ALA A 56 -15.50 12.27 3.17
N VAL A 57 -14.48 12.18 2.31
CA VAL A 57 -13.80 10.92 1.96
C VAL A 57 -12.28 10.95 2.14
N ARG A 58 -11.66 12.13 2.34
CA ARG A 58 -10.22 12.19 2.59
C ARG A 58 -9.84 11.55 3.92
N PHE A 59 -8.61 11.07 4.03
CA PHE A 59 -8.13 10.45 5.26
C PHE A 59 -7.81 11.48 6.32
N TYR A 60 -8.12 11.13 7.57
CA TYR A 60 -7.73 11.85 8.78
C TYR A 60 -7.21 10.83 9.81
N PRO A 61 -6.26 11.22 10.69
CA PRO A 61 -5.68 10.31 11.67
C PRO A 61 -6.74 9.60 12.51
N ASN A 62 -6.68 8.27 12.52
CA ASN A 62 -7.54 7.36 13.27
C ASN A 62 -9.04 7.43 12.92
N LYS A 63 -9.42 8.15 11.85
CA LYS A 63 -10.81 8.22 11.40
C LYS A 63 -11.12 7.04 10.49
N GLU A 64 -11.90 6.10 11.01
CA GLU A 64 -12.40 4.97 10.23
C GLU A 64 -13.44 5.43 9.20
N GLN A 65 -13.26 5.02 7.95
CA GLN A 65 -14.12 5.42 6.82
C GLN A 65 -14.33 4.24 5.86
N LYS A 66 -15.45 4.28 5.15
CA LYS A 66 -15.79 3.28 4.14
C LYS A 66 -15.20 3.67 2.78
N TYR A 67 -14.50 2.74 2.16
CA TYR A 67 -14.00 2.87 0.79
C TYR A 67 -14.42 1.67 -0.03
N MET A 68 -14.64 1.88 -1.33
CA MET A 68 -14.95 0.80 -2.27
C MET A 68 -13.81 0.67 -3.26
N TRP A 69 -13.07 -0.43 -3.14
CA TRP A 69 -11.99 -0.80 -4.04
C TRP A 69 -12.54 -1.35 -5.34
N HIS A 70 -11.81 -1.09 -6.41
CA HIS A 70 -12.08 -1.47 -7.78
C HIS A 70 -10.79 -2.03 -8.38
N VAL A 71 -10.90 -3.21 -8.99
CA VAL A 71 -9.78 -3.98 -9.52
C VAL A 71 -10.05 -4.26 -11.00
N TRP A 72 -9.14 -3.85 -11.88
CA TRP A 72 -9.19 -4.07 -13.32
C TRP A 72 -8.17 -5.13 -13.71
N GLY A 73 -8.60 -6.17 -14.42
CA GLY A 73 -7.76 -7.30 -14.77
C GLY A 73 -8.55 -8.54 -15.18
N GLN A 74 -7.83 -9.55 -15.67
CA GLN A 74 -8.44 -10.83 -16.04
C GLN A 74 -8.95 -11.56 -14.79
N SER A 75 -10.00 -12.38 -14.95
CA SER A 75 -10.65 -13.07 -13.84
C SER A 75 -9.67 -13.92 -13.01
N GLU A 76 -8.68 -14.54 -13.65
CA GLU A 76 -7.66 -15.36 -12.97
C GLU A 76 -6.69 -14.53 -12.11
N GLU A 77 -6.52 -13.24 -12.41
CA GLU A 77 -5.66 -12.34 -11.63
C GLU A 77 -6.38 -11.75 -10.41
N ILE A 78 -7.72 -11.70 -10.44
CA ILE A 78 -8.54 -11.00 -9.44
C ILE A 78 -9.46 -11.92 -8.62
N GLN A 79 -9.29 -13.24 -8.76
CA GLN A 79 -10.13 -14.25 -8.09
C GLN A 79 -9.82 -14.45 -6.60
N ASP A 80 -8.65 -14.03 -6.13
CA ASP A 80 -8.23 -14.19 -4.74
C ASP A 80 -8.64 -12.99 -3.87
N ALA A 81 -8.40 -13.09 -2.57
CA ALA A 81 -8.75 -12.04 -1.63
C ALA A 81 -7.81 -10.82 -1.72
N LEU A 82 -8.36 -9.63 -1.51
CA LEU A 82 -7.62 -8.38 -1.40
C LEU A 82 -7.04 -8.23 0.02
N THR A 83 -5.73 -7.98 0.09
CA THR A 83 -5.01 -7.56 1.31
C THR A 83 -4.31 -6.24 1.03
N VAL A 84 -4.32 -5.32 1.98
CA VAL A 84 -3.66 -4.01 1.80
C VAL A 84 -2.78 -3.72 3.01
N LEU A 85 -1.50 -3.44 2.73
CA LEU A 85 -0.51 -3.03 3.71
C LEU A 85 -0.17 -1.56 3.47
N ALA A 86 -0.31 -0.73 4.50
CA ALA A 86 0.05 0.68 4.44
C ALA A 86 1.43 0.88 5.06
N THR A 87 2.28 1.70 4.42
CA THR A 87 3.58 2.13 4.97
C THR A 87 3.61 3.66 5.05
N SER A 88 3.99 4.22 6.19
CA SER A 88 4.20 5.67 6.36
C SER A 88 5.51 6.10 5.68
N GLN A 89 5.46 7.19 4.93
CA GLN A 89 6.68 7.77 4.34
C GLN A 89 7.62 8.34 5.41
N GLU A 90 7.05 8.95 6.45
CA GLU A 90 7.81 9.68 7.47
C GLU A 90 8.45 8.72 8.48
N THR A 91 7.68 7.75 8.99
CA THR A 91 8.11 6.91 10.10
C THR A 91 8.54 5.51 9.67
N GLY A 92 8.18 5.08 8.45
CA GLY A 92 8.31 3.69 8.02
C GLY A 92 7.38 2.73 8.73
N GLU A 93 6.44 3.22 9.55
CA GLU A 93 5.42 2.41 10.22
C GLU A 93 4.62 1.62 9.19
N LYS A 94 4.37 0.35 9.48
CA LYS A 94 3.57 -0.55 8.64
C LYS A 94 2.32 -1.00 9.37
N VAL A 95 1.17 -0.89 8.71
CA VAL A 95 -0.12 -1.37 9.24
C VAL A 95 -0.87 -2.17 8.19
N THR A 96 -1.52 -3.26 8.61
CA THR A 96 -2.46 -3.99 7.74
C THR A 96 -3.81 -3.28 7.79
N VAL A 97 -4.18 -2.58 6.71
CA VAL A 97 -5.45 -1.83 6.66
C VAL A 97 -6.61 -2.70 6.18
N ILE A 98 -6.33 -3.71 5.36
CA ILE A 98 -7.30 -4.70 4.90
C ILE A 98 -6.64 -6.07 4.98
N ASN A 99 -7.32 -7.04 5.58
CA ASN A 99 -6.84 -8.41 5.70
C ASN A 99 -7.78 -9.37 4.97
N ALA A 100 -7.36 -9.83 3.78
CA ALA A 100 -8.01 -10.88 3.00
C ALA A 100 -9.55 -10.76 2.84
N ILE A 101 -10.03 -9.67 2.25
CA ILE A 101 -11.45 -9.51 1.90
C ILE A 101 -11.73 -10.04 0.49
N SER A 102 -12.92 -10.60 0.26
CA SER A 102 -13.27 -11.14 -1.06
C SER A 102 -13.48 -10.03 -2.09
N ILE A 103 -12.95 -10.22 -3.30
CA ILE A 103 -13.26 -9.40 -4.47
C ILE A 103 -14.53 -9.95 -5.12
N GLY A 104 -15.56 -9.11 -5.21
CA GLY A 104 -16.80 -9.40 -5.91
C GLY A 104 -16.67 -9.19 -7.42
N GLY A 105 -17.76 -9.41 -8.15
CA GLY A 105 -17.79 -9.25 -9.61
C GLY A 105 -17.72 -7.79 -10.10
N PRO A 106 -17.91 -7.56 -11.41
CA PRO A 106 -17.76 -6.26 -12.03
C PRO A 106 -18.65 -5.17 -11.43
N ASN A 107 -18.10 -3.96 -11.26
CA ASN A 107 -18.83 -2.79 -10.78
C ASN A 107 -18.13 -1.48 -11.20
N ASN A 108 -18.90 -0.42 -11.47
CA ASN A 108 -18.40 0.92 -11.86
C ASN A 108 -17.32 0.93 -12.96
N GLY A 109 -17.36 -0.02 -13.90
CA GLY A 109 -16.38 -0.13 -14.99
C GLY A 109 -15.13 -0.96 -14.66
N ALA A 110 -15.01 -1.49 -13.45
CA ALA A 110 -13.98 -2.45 -13.05
C ALA A 110 -14.47 -3.90 -13.17
N ASP A 111 -13.53 -4.83 -13.24
CA ASP A 111 -13.78 -6.27 -13.34
C ASP A 111 -14.10 -6.91 -11.97
N GLY A 112 -13.63 -6.28 -10.88
CA GLY A 112 -13.97 -6.66 -9.52
C GLY A 112 -14.06 -5.48 -8.56
N HIS A 113 -14.72 -5.68 -7.42
CA HIS A 113 -14.84 -4.66 -6.38
C HIS A 113 -14.81 -5.25 -4.97
N ALA A 114 -14.35 -4.47 -3.99
CA ALA A 114 -14.33 -4.88 -2.58
C ALA A 114 -14.63 -3.69 -1.65
N PRO A 115 -15.76 -3.71 -0.90
CA PRO A 115 -16.01 -2.70 0.12
C PRO A 115 -15.13 -2.95 1.36
N SER A 116 -14.57 -1.89 1.92
CA SER A 116 -13.68 -1.94 3.09
C SER A 116 -13.98 -0.82 4.08
N MET A 117 -13.63 -1.05 5.34
CA MET A 117 -13.45 0.01 6.34
C MET A 117 -11.94 0.20 6.53
N MET A 118 -11.44 1.43 6.40
CA MET A 118 -10.02 1.74 6.56
C MET A 118 -9.82 2.92 7.51
N SER A 119 -8.69 2.89 8.22
CA SER A 119 -8.19 3.97 9.06
C SER A 119 -6.67 3.98 8.98
N LEU A 120 -6.05 5.17 9.04
CA LEU A 120 -4.61 5.36 9.06
C LEU A 120 -4.21 6.15 10.31
N PRO A 121 -3.11 5.80 11.00
CA PRO A 121 -2.89 6.23 12.38
C PRO A 121 -2.39 7.68 12.52
N SER A 122 -1.72 8.23 11.50
CA SER A 122 -1.09 9.56 11.56
C SER A 122 -1.18 10.30 10.22
N ALA A 123 -1.03 11.62 10.30
CA ALA A 123 -0.98 12.52 9.15
C ALA A 123 0.25 12.25 8.26
N GLY A 124 0.20 12.74 7.03
CA GLY A 124 1.28 12.62 6.04
C GLY A 124 1.00 11.59 4.94
N LEU A 125 2.03 11.28 4.15
CA LEU A 125 1.91 10.36 3.02
C LEU A 125 2.01 8.91 3.46
N TRP A 126 1.08 8.10 2.95
CA TRP A 126 1.03 6.66 3.15
C TRP A 126 0.94 5.94 1.81
N ARG A 127 1.80 4.93 1.61
CA ARG A 127 1.74 4.02 0.46
C ARG A 127 0.95 2.80 0.86
N LEU A 128 -0.11 2.52 0.12
CA LEU A 128 -0.97 1.34 0.25
C LEU A 128 -0.57 0.32 -0.80
N ASP A 129 0.09 -0.76 -0.37
CA ASP A 129 0.46 -1.89 -1.21
C ASP A 129 -0.71 -2.87 -1.23
N ALA A 130 -1.39 -2.98 -2.38
CA ALA A 130 -2.54 -3.85 -2.58
C ALA A 130 -2.09 -5.19 -3.16
N TYR A 131 -2.49 -6.28 -2.50
CA TYR A 131 -2.19 -7.65 -2.89
C TYR A 131 -3.49 -8.38 -3.23
N VAL A 132 -3.46 -9.15 -4.31
CA VAL A 132 -4.48 -10.15 -4.61
C VAL A 132 -3.88 -11.53 -4.37
N GLY A 133 -4.39 -12.23 -3.37
CA GLY A 133 -3.71 -13.40 -2.81
C GLY A 133 -2.35 -12.99 -2.23
N GLU A 134 -1.28 -13.65 -2.69
CA GLU A 134 0.10 -13.36 -2.27
C GLU A 134 0.84 -12.43 -3.26
N LYS A 135 0.19 -12.03 -4.35
CA LYS A 135 0.81 -11.24 -5.41
C LYS A 135 0.51 -9.76 -5.22
N LEU A 136 1.57 -8.96 -5.19
CA LEU A 136 1.46 -7.52 -5.27
C LEU A 136 0.76 -7.12 -6.59
N TYR A 137 -0.33 -6.40 -6.48
CA TYR A 137 -1.21 -6.06 -7.59
C TYR A 137 -1.04 -4.63 -8.07
N GLY A 138 -0.79 -3.70 -7.14
CA GLY A 138 -0.49 -2.29 -7.40
C GLY A 138 -0.31 -1.50 -6.10
N HIS A 139 -0.02 -0.22 -6.22
CA HIS A 139 0.23 0.68 -5.10
C HIS A 139 -0.57 1.97 -5.22
N ILE A 140 -1.04 2.48 -4.08
CA ILE A 140 -1.76 3.76 -4.04
C ILE A 140 -1.14 4.63 -2.95
N VAL A 141 -0.68 5.82 -3.28
CA VAL A 141 -0.20 6.79 -2.30
C VAL A 141 -1.32 7.76 -1.98
N VAL A 142 -1.63 7.91 -0.69
CA VAL A 142 -2.65 8.81 -0.17
C VAL A 142 -2.04 9.82 0.79
N GLU A 143 -2.68 10.98 0.92
CA GLU A 143 -2.40 11.93 2.00
C GLU A 143 -3.41 11.75 3.12
N VAL A 144 -2.90 11.66 4.36
CA VAL A 144 -3.69 11.73 5.58
C VAL A 144 -3.58 13.16 6.11
N HIS A 145 -4.70 13.87 6.13
CA HIS A 145 -4.77 15.29 6.45
C HIS A 145 -4.87 15.51 7.97
N GLU A 146 -4.30 16.59 8.47
CA GLU A 146 -4.48 17.00 9.86
C GLU A 146 -5.97 17.20 10.19
N ASN A 147 -6.36 16.86 11.42
CA ASN A 147 -7.69 17.20 11.91
C ASN A 147 -7.78 18.73 12.07
N VAL A 148 -8.76 19.36 11.41
CA VAL A 148 -9.07 20.80 11.55
C VAL A 148 -9.94 21.03 12.77
#